data_AF-A6XFB9-F1
#
_entry.id   AF-A6XFB9-F1
#
_cell.length_a   1.000
_cell.length_b   1.000
_cell.length_c   1.000
_cell.angle_alpha   90.00
_cell.angle_beta   90.00
_cell.angle_gamma   90.00
#
_symmetry.space_group_name_H-M   'P 1'
#
loop_
_entity.id
_entity.type
_entity.pdbx_description
1 polymer ?
#
loop_
_entity_poly.entity_id
_entity_poly.type
_entity_poly.pdbx_seq_one_letter_code
_entity_poly.pdbx_strand_id
1 'polypeptide(L)' 'MARKTKQQALETRQHILDVAIRLFSQQGVSATSLAQIAQAAGVTRGAIYWHFK' A
#
# COMPACT_ATOMS: atom_id res chain seq x y z
N MET A 1 11.52 11.90 13.22
CA MET A 1 11.09 11.69 11.82
C MET A 1 10.02 12.72 11.50
N ALA A 2 10.18 13.54 10.46
CA ALA A 2 9.22 14.57 10.10
C ALA A 2 7.89 13.93 9.65
N ARG A 3 6.77 14.44 10.16
CA ARG A 3 5.43 14.01 9.76
C ARG A 3 5.27 14.31 8.26
N LYS A 4 4.97 13.30 7.44
CA LYS A 4 4.62 13.50 6.02
C LYS A 4 3.47 14.50 5.89
N THR A 5 3.53 15.33 4.86
CA THR A 5 2.44 16.27 4.56
C THR A 5 1.18 15.52 4.15
N LYS A 6 0.00 16.16 4.23
CA LYS A 6 -1.26 15.56 3.78
C LYS A 6 -1.19 15.10 2.32
N GLN A 7 -0.51 15.87 1.47
CA GLN A 7 -0.33 15.54 0.06
C GLN A 7 0.53 14.26 -0.12
N GLN A 8 1.67 14.17 0.56
CA GLN A 8 2.52 12.98 0.52
C GLN A 8 1.81 11.73 1.05
N ALA A 9 0.93 11.88 2.03
CA ALA A 9 0.09 10.78 2.50
C ALA A 9 -0.92 10.34 1.43
N LEU A 10 -1.54 11.27 0.70
CA LEU A 10 -2.47 10.95 -0.38
C LEU A 10 -1.76 10.22 -1.53
N GLU A 11 -0.58 10.70 -1.93
CA GLU A 11 0.28 10.08 -2.95
C GLU A 11 0.69 8.66 -2.54
N THR A 12 1.12 8.49 -1.28
CA THR A 12 1.47 7.16 -0.75
C THR A 12 0.26 6.22 -0.77
N ARG A 13 -0.93 6.73 -0.41
CA ARG A 13 -2.17 5.93 -0.45
C ARG A 13 -2.52 5.50 -1.87
N GLN A 14 -2.42 6.39 -2.85
CA GLN A 14 -2.70 6.07 -4.25
C GLN A 14 -1.72 5.02 -4.78
N HIS A 15 -0.42 5.19 -4.48
CA HIS A 15 0.59 4.23 -4.88
C HIS A 15 0.32 2.82 -4.33
N ILE A 16 -0.10 2.71 -3.06
CA ILE A 16 -0.47 1.41 -2.47
C ILE A 16 -1.64 0.76 -3.22
N LEU A 17 -2.65 1.55 -3.64
CA LEU A 17 -3.79 1.04 -4.41
C LEU A 17 -3.36 0.53 -5.79
N ASP A 18 -2.53 1.28 -6.50
CA ASP A 18 -2.06 0.90 -7.84
C ASP A 18 -1.29 -0.44 -7.80
N VAL A 19 -0.43 -0.60 -6.78
CA VAL A 19 0.31 -1.84 -6.54
C VAL A 19 -0.63 -2.98 -6.16
N ALA A 20 -1.61 -2.74 -5.29
CA ALA A 20 -2.57 -3.75 -4.88
C ALA A 20 -3.40 -4.24 -6.07
N ILE A 21 -3.92 -3.33 -6.91
CA ILE A 21 -4.67 -3.67 -8.14
C ILE A 21 -3.81 -4.52 -9.07
N ARG A 22 -2.53 -4.16 -9.26
CA ARG A 22 -1.60 -4.94 -10.07
C ARG A 22 -1.45 -6.36 -9.54
N LEU A 23 -1.19 -6.53 -8.23
CA LEU A 23 -1.05 -7.86 -7.63
C LEU A 23 -2.34 -8.66 -7.70
N PHE A 24 -3.48 -8.04 -7.41
CA PHE A 24 -4.80 -8.69 -7.52
C PHE A 24 -5.06 -9.18 -8.94
N SER A 25 -4.68 -8.43 -9.97
CA SER A 25 -4.82 -8.86 -11.37
C SER A 25 -3.91 -10.03 -11.75
N GLN A 26 -2.77 -10.20 -11.08
CA GLN A 26 -1.77 -11.21 -11.40
C GLN A 26 -2.03 -12.55 -10.72
N GLN A 27 -2.47 -12.54 -9.47
CA GLN A 27 -2.59 -13.76 -8.65
C GLN A 27 -3.92 -13.87 -7.89
N GLY A 28 -4.83 -12.92 -8.07
CA GLY A 28 -6.11 -12.88 -7.37
C GLY A 28 -6.03 -12.26 -5.97
N VAL A 29 -7.18 -11.81 -5.46
CA VAL A 29 -7.29 -11.14 -4.15
C VAL A 29 -6.94 -12.09 -3.01
N SER A 30 -7.49 -13.31 -3.01
CA SER A 30 -7.30 -14.28 -1.91
C SER A 30 -5.83 -14.73 -1.75
N ALA A 31 -5.04 -14.71 -2.82
CA ALA A 31 -3.62 -15.07 -2.78
C ALA A 31 -2.69 -13.86 -2.56
N THR A 32 -3.25 -12.64 -2.40
CA THR A 32 -2.47 -11.42 -2.21
C THR A 32 -2.56 -10.96 -0.75
N SER A 33 -1.43 -11.04 -0.04
CA SER A 33 -1.33 -10.59 1.34
C SER A 33 -0.97 -9.11 1.46
N LEU A 34 -1.33 -8.49 2.60
CA LEU A 34 -0.90 -7.12 2.93
C LEU A 34 0.63 -6.99 3.00
N ALA A 35 1.34 -8.07 3.38
CA ALA A 35 2.79 -8.08 3.40
C ALA A 35 3.40 -7.96 1.99
N GLN A 36 2.83 -8.69 1.01
CA GLN A 36 3.24 -8.59 -0.39
C GLN A 36 2.96 -7.20 -0.96
N ILE A 37 1.80 -6.62 -0.67
CA ILE A 37 1.47 -5.26 -1.10
C ILE A 37 2.45 -4.24 -0.48
N ALA A 38 2.76 -4.36 0.82
CA ALA A 38 3.69 -3.47 1.49
C ALA A 38 5.10 -3.54 0.88
N GLN A 39 5.59 -4.77 0.66
CA GLN A 39 6.91 -5.00 0.07
C GLN A 39 6.97 -4.48 -1.37
N ALA A 40 5.95 -4.72 -2.18
CA ALA A 40 5.89 -4.25 -3.57
C ALA A 40 5.72 -2.71 -3.68
N ALA A 41 5.02 -2.09 -2.73
CA ALA A 41 4.83 -0.63 -2.68
C ALA A 41 5.97 0.10 -1.95
N GLY A 42 7.00 -0.61 -1.45
CA GLY A 42 8.12 -0.01 -0.73
C GLY A 42 7.73 0.68 0.59
N VAL A 43 6.68 0.21 1.25
CA VAL A 43 6.18 0.77 2.51
C VAL A 43 6.21 -0.27 3.63
N THR A 44 6.11 0.19 4.88
CA THR A 44 5.94 -0.74 6.00
C THR A 44 4.51 -1.25 6.08
N ARG A 45 4.32 -2.44 6.65
CA ARG A 45 2.98 -2.98 6.90
C ARG A 45 2.14 -2.08 7.81
N GLY A 46 2.79 -1.39 8.77
CA GLY A 46 2.13 -0.40 9.63
C GLY A 46 1.61 0.82 8.86
N ALA A 47 2.30 1.25 7.79
CA ALA A 47 1.82 2.33 6.94
C ALA A 47 0.53 1.94 6.22
N ILE A 48 0.37 0.69 5.80
CA ILE A 48 -0.89 0.20 5.21
C ILE A 48 -2.04 0.30 6.22
N TYR A 49 -1.86 -0.19 7.45
CA TYR A 49 -2.88 -0.08 8.50
C TYR A 49 -3.22 1.37 8.88
N TRP A 50 -2.29 2.31 8.67
CA TRP A 50 -2.55 3.74 8.87
C TRP A 50 -3.42 4.34 7.75
N HIS A 51 -3.19 3.91 6.50
CA HIS A 51 -3.91 4.42 5.32
C HIS A 51 -5.28 3.78 5.08
N PHE A 52 -5.46 2.53 5.49
CA PHE A 52 -6.63 1.71 5.21
C PHE A 52 -7.12 1.07 6.52
N LYS A 53 -8.37 1.36 6.89
CA LYS A 53 -9.09 0.72 8.00
C LYS A 53 -10.02 -0.36 7.46
#